data_AF-A0A929I8Z6-F1
#
_entry.id   AF-A0A929I8Z6-F1
#
_cell.length_a   1.000
_cell.length_b   1.000
_cell.length_c   1.000
_cell.angle_alpha   90.00
_cell.angle_beta   90.00
_cell.angle_gamma   90.00
#
_symmetry.space_group_name_H-M   'P 1'
#
loop_
_entity.id
_entity.type
_entity.pdbx_description
1 polymer ?
#
loop_
_entity_poly.entity_id
_entity_poly.type
_entity_poly.pdbx_seq_one_letter_code
_entity_poly.pdbx_strand_id
1 'polypeptide(L)'
;MNSFSSGSLDKASIAKLIPHAGNMVLLDTAESIETSSLQCRSNTHLDASNPLRTGQGLSAISGIEYAAQAMALHMSLVNDGVPQSGLLAICKNIKIKHRYFDAFKDELHIAVEYLNGSIEMGLLQYGFTIFSAAGKQNKTEEIISGELSIVIQT
;
A
#
# COMPACT_ATOMS: atom_id res chain seq x y z
N MET A 1 -10.09 -19.22 -13.27
CA MET A 1 -10.94 -18.18 -12.66
C MET A 1 -11.19 -18.56 -11.21
N ASN A 2 -10.20 -18.39 -10.34
CA ASN A 2 -10.45 -18.45 -8.91
C ASN A 2 -11.08 -17.12 -8.54
N SER A 3 -12.40 -17.12 -8.36
CA SER A 3 -13.12 -16.02 -7.75
C SER A 3 -12.58 -15.85 -6.33
N PHE A 4 -11.67 -14.89 -6.11
CA PHE A 4 -11.39 -14.42 -4.77
C PHE A 4 -12.73 -13.94 -4.22
N SER A 5 -13.30 -14.75 -3.33
CA SER A 5 -14.56 -14.45 -2.67
C SER A 5 -14.42 -13.11 -1.97
N SER A 6 -15.52 -12.39 -1.80
CA SER A 6 -15.67 -11.07 -1.14
C SER A 6 -15.25 -11.05 0.34
N GLY A 7 -14.07 -11.57 0.66
CA GLY A 7 -13.46 -11.67 1.96
C GLY A 7 -12.11 -10.95 1.98
N SER A 8 -11.80 -10.34 3.11
CA SER A 8 -10.52 -9.69 3.34
C SER A 8 -9.37 -10.71 3.36
N LEU A 9 -8.21 -10.33 2.82
CA LEU A 9 -6.96 -11.08 3.00
C LEU A 9 -6.24 -10.62 4.26
N ASP A 10 -5.68 -11.56 5.01
CA ASP A 10 -4.84 -11.27 6.17
C ASP A 10 -3.36 -11.10 5.78
N LYS A 11 -2.57 -10.59 6.73
CA LYS A 11 -1.14 -10.35 6.58
C LYS A 11 -0.36 -11.57 6.08
N ALA A 12 -0.70 -12.77 6.56
CA ALA A 12 -0.03 -14.00 6.16
C ALA A 12 -0.32 -14.39 4.71
N SER A 13 -1.53 -14.11 4.23
CA SER A 13 -1.92 -14.30 2.83
C SER A 13 -1.27 -13.23 1.94
N ILE A 14 -1.24 -11.98 2.38
CA ILE A 14 -0.55 -10.87 1.69
C ILE A 14 0.93 -11.19 1.50
N ALA A 15 1.61 -11.66 2.54
CA ALA A 15 3.05 -11.98 2.51
C ALA A 15 3.41 -13.06 1.47
N LYS A 16 2.46 -13.85 0.98
CA LYS A 16 2.67 -14.84 -0.08
C LYS A 16 2.54 -14.24 -1.49
N LEU A 17 1.95 -13.05 -1.60
CA LEU A 17 1.58 -12.39 -2.85
C LEU A 17 2.49 -11.20 -3.17
N ILE A 18 3.35 -10.77 -2.24
CA ILE A 18 4.30 -9.69 -2.47
C ILE A 18 5.72 -10.18 -2.15
N PRO A 19 6.78 -9.57 -2.72
CA PRO A 19 8.16 -10.03 -2.50
C PRO A 19 8.71 -9.75 -1.09
N HIS A 20 7.96 -9.04 -0.25
CA HIS A 20 8.38 -8.62 1.09
C HIS A 20 8.17 -9.73 2.12
N ALA A 21 9.02 -9.73 3.17
CA ALA A 21 8.97 -10.73 4.24
C ALA A 21 9.22 -10.10 5.61
N GLY A 22 8.82 -10.82 6.67
CA GLY A 22 9.00 -10.41 8.06
C GLY A 22 8.34 -9.05 8.35
N ASN A 23 9.04 -8.20 9.11
CA ASN A 23 8.55 -6.87 9.49
C ASN A 23 8.43 -5.89 8.31
N MET A 24 8.95 -6.25 7.12
CA MET A 24 8.78 -5.46 5.90
C MET A 24 7.44 -5.71 5.21
N VAL A 25 6.62 -6.67 5.68
CA VAL A 25 5.22 -6.75 5.25
C VAL A 25 4.42 -5.70 6.03
N LEU A 26 4.17 -4.56 5.38
CA LEU A 26 3.60 -3.37 6.02
C LEU A 26 2.07 -3.34 5.98
N LEU A 27 1.43 -4.19 5.20
CA LEU A 27 -0.02 -4.29 5.11
C LEU A 27 -0.52 -5.38 6.07
N ASP A 28 -1.54 -5.08 6.87
CA ASP A 28 -2.12 -6.06 7.80
C ASP A 28 -3.34 -6.75 7.21
N THR A 29 -4.18 -6.03 6.47
CA THR A 29 -5.32 -6.59 5.77
C THR A 29 -5.53 -5.94 4.42
N ALA A 30 -6.05 -6.70 3.46
CA ALA A 30 -6.52 -6.20 2.17
C ALA A 30 -8.01 -6.46 2.03
N GLU A 31 -8.76 -5.46 1.58
CA GLU A 31 -10.21 -5.46 1.47
C GLU A 31 -10.65 -4.68 0.22
N SER A 32 -11.92 -4.82 -0.16
CA SER A 32 -12.49 -4.10 -1.32
C SER A 32 -11.61 -4.25 -2.57
N ILE A 33 -11.28 -5.50 -2.92
CA ILE A 33 -10.46 -5.84 -4.08
C ILE A 33 -11.35 -5.71 -5.32
N GLU A 34 -11.02 -4.78 -6.21
CA GLU A 34 -11.71 -4.56 -7.47
C GLU A 34 -10.74 -4.74 -8.64
N THR A 35 -11.25 -4.74 -9.87
CA THR A 35 -10.42 -4.87 -11.08
C THR A 35 -9.38 -3.75 -11.22
N SER A 36 -9.68 -2.56 -10.71
CA SER A 36 -8.84 -1.35 -10.87
C SER A 36 -8.46 -0.68 -9.56
N SER A 37 -8.77 -1.28 -8.41
CA SER A 37 -8.46 -0.67 -7.12
C SER A 37 -8.34 -1.69 -6.00
N LEU A 38 -7.65 -1.29 -4.94
CA LEU A 38 -7.49 -2.06 -3.72
C LEU A 38 -7.50 -1.13 -2.51
N GLN A 39 -8.13 -1.58 -1.42
CA GLN A 39 -7.98 -0.96 -0.12
C GLN A 39 -7.23 -1.90 0.82
N CYS A 40 -6.33 -1.34 1.61
CA CYS A 40 -5.60 -2.06 2.63
C CYS A 40 -5.65 -1.30 3.95
N ARG A 41 -5.47 -2.02 5.06
CA ARG A 41 -5.37 -1.44 6.39
C ARG A 41 -4.08 -1.87 7.06
N SER A 42 -3.53 -1.02 7.93
CA SER A 42 -2.29 -1.29 8.64
C SER A 42 -2.15 -0.53 9.96
N ASN A 43 -1.68 -1.23 10.99
CA ASN A 43 -1.19 -0.67 12.24
C ASN A 43 0.34 -0.74 12.34
N THR A 44 1.05 -1.16 11.29
CA THR A 44 2.51 -1.35 11.35
C THR A 44 3.27 -0.06 11.59
N HIS A 45 2.67 1.12 11.40
CA HIS A 45 3.29 2.40 11.76
C HIS A 45 3.45 2.58 13.28
N LEU A 46 2.61 1.90 14.07
CA LEU A 46 2.67 1.89 15.54
C LEU A 46 3.74 0.95 16.08
N ASP A 47 4.23 0.03 15.26
CA ASP A 47 5.26 -0.93 15.64
C ASP A 47 6.61 -0.21 15.79
N ALA A 48 7.21 -0.33 16.97
CA ALA A 48 8.54 0.21 17.27
C ALA A 48 9.64 -0.52 16.46
N SER A 49 9.37 -1.75 16.01
CA SER A 49 10.24 -2.57 15.17
C SER A 49 10.00 -2.41 13.66
N ASN A 50 9.16 -1.43 13.26
CA ASN A 50 8.96 -1.11 11.86
C ASN A 50 10.31 -0.75 11.20
N PRO A 51 10.73 -1.44 10.13
CA PRO A 51 12.06 -1.28 9.56
C PRO A 51 12.29 0.08 8.89
N LEU A 52 11.22 0.83 8.58
CA LEU A 52 11.29 2.17 8.02
C LEU A 52 11.38 3.26 9.10
N ARG A 53 11.25 2.89 10.38
CA ARG A 53 11.29 3.82 11.51
C ARG A 53 12.72 4.29 11.75
N THR A 54 12.85 5.58 11.99
CA THR A 54 14.13 6.22 12.35
C THR A 54 14.10 6.70 13.79
N GLY A 55 15.24 7.19 14.31
CA GLY A 55 15.29 7.83 15.63
C GLY A 55 14.38 9.06 15.77
N GLN A 56 13.90 9.63 14.67
CA GLN A 56 12.96 10.78 14.66
C GLN A 56 11.50 10.35 14.53
N GLY A 57 11.21 9.05 14.41
CA GLY A 57 9.88 8.52 14.11
C GLY A 57 9.77 7.93 12.69
N LEU A 58 8.54 7.65 12.28
CA LEU A 58 8.21 7.12 10.96
C LEU A 58 7.67 8.25 10.08
N SER A 59 8.47 8.64 9.08
CA SER A 59 8.12 9.70 8.14
C SER A 59 6.88 9.33 7.33
N ALA A 60 6.02 10.30 7.02
CA ALA A 60 4.90 10.07 6.09
C ALA A 60 5.38 9.71 4.67
N ILE A 61 6.61 10.07 4.30
CA ILE A 61 7.24 9.63 3.04
C ILE A 61 7.32 8.11 2.96
N SER A 62 7.46 7.42 4.11
CA SER A 62 7.41 5.95 4.16
C SER A 62 6.08 5.40 3.63
N GLY A 63 5.02 6.21 3.56
CA GLY A 63 3.75 5.86 2.91
C GLY A 63 3.89 5.49 1.43
N ILE A 64 4.95 5.93 0.76
CA ILE A 64 5.27 5.47 -0.61
C ILE A 64 5.52 3.96 -0.62
N GLU A 65 6.19 3.40 0.39
CA GLU A 65 6.44 1.96 0.50
C GLU A 65 5.15 1.19 0.79
N TYR A 66 4.28 1.72 1.67
CA TYR A 66 2.95 1.14 1.91
C TYR A 66 2.13 1.08 0.61
N ALA A 67 2.12 2.16 -0.16
CA ALA A 67 1.44 2.22 -1.45
C ALA A 67 2.06 1.27 -2.49
N ALA A 68 3.39 1.18 -2.56
CA ALA A 68 4.09 0.26 -3.45
C ALA A 68 3.75 -1.21 -3.14
N GLN A 69 3.69 -1.59 -1.86
CA GLN A 69 3.24 -2.93 -1.46
C GLN A 69 1.78 -3.19 -1.83
N ALA A 70 0.90 -2.19 -1.65
CA ALA A 70 -0.51 -2.32 -2.04
C ALA A 70 -0.67 -2.47 -3.55
N MET A 71 0.14 -1.77 -4.35
CA MET A 71 0.21 -1.96 -5.80
C MET A 71 0.70 -3.37 -6.15
N ALA A 72 1.78 -3.86 -5.54
CA ALA A 72 2.30 -5.22 -5.77
C ALA A 72 1.25 -6.30 -5.45
N LEU A 73 0.52 -6.11 -4.35
CA LEU A 73 -0.57 -6.98 -3.97
C LEU A 73 -1.71 -6.94 -5.00
N HIS A 74 -2.17 -5.75 -5.40
CA HIS A 74 -3.22 -5.60 -6.42
C HIS A 74 -2.80 -6.26 -7.74
N MET A 75 -1.58 -6.01 -8.22
CA MET A 75 -1.03 -6.64 -9.44
C MET A 75 -1.05 -8.17 -9.36
N SER A 76 -0.73 -8.73 -8.20
CA SER A 76 -0.76 -10.18 -7.99
C SER A 76 -2.18 -10.73 -7.99
N LEU A 77 -3.11 -10.02 -7.36
CA LEU A 77 -4.52 -10.45 -7.27
C LEU A 77 -5.22 -10.41 -8.63
N VAL A 78 -5.00 -9.37 -9.44
CA VAL A 78 -5.59 -9.29 -10.79
C VAL A 78 -4.93 -10.27 -11.77
N ASN A 79 -3.75 -10.79 -11.45
CA ASN A 79 -3.03 -11.80 -12.24
C ASN A 79 -3.14 -13.21 -11.59
N ASP A 80 -4.35 -13.62 -11.21
CA ASP A 80 -4.67 -14.95 -10.67
C ASP A 80 -3.85 -15.37 -9.42
N GLY A 81 -3.37 -14.41 -8.63
CA GLY A 81 -2.59 -14.66 -7.42
C GLY A 81 -1.12 -14.98 -7.68
N VAL A 82 -0.61 -14.76 -8.90
CA VAL A 82 0.83 -14.92 -9.20
C VAL A 82 1.59 -13.74 -8.63
N PRO A 83 2.52 -13.93 -7.67
CA PRO A 83 3.28 -12.84 -7.07
C PRO A 83 3.96 -11.97 -8.14
N GLN A 84 3.65 -10.68 -8.13
CA GLN A 84 4.23 -9.68 -9.02
C GLN A 84 5.24 -8.84 -8.26
N SER A 85 6.39 -8.60 -8.88
CA SER A 85 7.45 -7.73 -8.37
C SER A 85 7.77 -6.63 -9.38
N GLY A 86 8.20 -5.49 -8.87
CA GLY A 86 8.69 -4.40 -9.70
C GLY A 86 9.46 -3.36 -8.92
N LEU A 87 10.20 -2.54 -9.64
CA LEU A 87 10.95 -1.43 -9.08
C LEU A 87 10.15 -0.14 -9.19
N LEU A 88 10.09 0.60 -8.08
CA LEU A 88 9.53 1.94 -8.08
C LEU A 88 10.39 2.86 -8.96
N ALA A 89 9.83 3.32 -10.07
CA ALA A 89 10.54 4.11 -11.06
C ALA A 89 10.24 5.61 -10.93
N ILE A 90 8.98 5.97 -10.66
CA ILE A 90 8.53 7.36 -10.59
C ILE A 90 7.62 7.56 -9.38
N CYS A 91 7.85 8.65 -8.66
CA CYS A 91 6.93 9.23 -7.69
C CYS A 91 6.59 10.64 -8.18
N LYS A 92 5.32 10.96 -8.42
CA LYS A 92 4.91 12.29 -8.86
C LYS A 92 3.64 12.75 -8.16
N ASN A 93 3.40 14.06 -8.20
CA ASN A 93 2.23 14.69 -7.56
C ASN A 93 2.10 14.33 -6.07
N ILE A 94 3.22 14.10 -5.39
CA ILE A 94 3.24 13.73 -3.97
C ILE A 94 2.79 14.93 -3.13
N LYS A 95 1.72 14.73 -2.35
CA LYS A 95 1.19 15.70 -1.38
C LYS A 95 1.30 15.10 0.00
N ILE A 96 1.93 15.81 0.92
CA ILE A 96 2.11 15.38 2.31
C ILE A 96 1.42 16.42 3.20
N LYS A 97 0.40 15.99 3.94
CA LYS A 97 -0.35 16.85 4.88
C LYS A 97 0.20 16.75 6.30
N HIS A 98 0.81 15.63 6.66
CA HIS A 98 1.46 15.43 7.95
C HIS A 98 2.86 14.85 7.77
N ARG A 99 3.82 15.30 8.56
CA ARG A 99 5.23 14.92 8.38
C ARG A 99 5.56 13.50 8.88
N TYR A 100 4.88 13.04 9.91
CA TYR A 100 5.14 11.75 10.57
C TYR A 100 3.85 11.00 10.83
N PHE A 101 3.87 9.68 10.66
CA PHE A 101 2.74 8.82 11.03
C PHE A 101 2.54 8.75 12.55
N ASP A 102 3.55 9.09 13.35
CA ASP A 102 3.50 9.08 14.82
C ASP A 102 2.40 9.96 15.43
N ALA A 103 1.91 10.95 14.67
CA ALA A 103 0.78 11.80 15.05
C ALA A 103 -0.54 11.02 15.12
N PHE A 104 -0.62 9.86 14.47
CA PHE A 104 -1.82 9.03 14.37
C PHE A 104 -1.65 7.78 15.23
N LYS A 105 -2.66 7.51 16.07
CA LYS A 105 -2.71 6.29 16.91
C LYS A 105 -3.69 5.24 16.39
N ASP A 106 -4.47 5.63 15.40
CA ASP A 106 -5.46 4.79 14.74
C ASP A 106 -4.84 4.12 13.51
N GLU A 107 -5.54 3.12 12.99
CA GLU A 107 -5.13 2.34 11.82
C GLU A 107 -4.96 3.23 10.57
N LEU A 108 -4.01 2.90 9.70
CA LEU A 108 -3.87 3.53 8.40
C LEU A 108 -4.76 2.84 7.38
N HIS A 109 -5.43 3.61 6.54
CA HIS A 109 -6.16 3.12 5.37
C HIS A 109 -5.38 3.51 4.11
N ILE A 110 -4.99 2.52 3.33
CA ILE A 110 -4.18 2.68 2.11
C ILE A 110 -5.07 2.32 0.92
N ALA A 111 -5.36 3.30 0.07
CA ALA A 111 -6.10 3.08 -1.17
C ALA A 111 -5.17 3.24 -2.36
N VAL A 112 -5.22 2.30 -3.30
CA VAL A 112 -4.54 2.39 -4.59
C VAL A 112 -5.55 2.20 -5.72
N GLU A 113 -5.36 2.96 -6.80
CA GLU A 113 -6.19 2.91 -8.00
C GLU A 113 -5.28 2.81 -9.22
N TYR A 114 -5.52 1.82 -10.06
CA TYR A 114 -4.84 1.66 -11.34
C TYR A 114 -5.23 2.79 -12.28
N LEU A 115 -4.24 3.48 -12.84
CA LEU A 115 -4.46 4.61 -13.75
C LEU A 115 -4.17 4.24 -15.21
N ASN A 116 -3.00 3.65 -15.47
CA ASN A 116 -2.59 3.26 -16.82
C ASN A 116 -1.41 2.27 -16.79
N GLY A 117 -1.04 1.81 -17.99
CA GLY A 117 0.10 0.93 -18.22
C GLY A 117 -0.34 -0.46 -18.67
N SER A 118 0.61 -1.39 -18.71
CA SER A 118 0.30 -2.81 -18.84
C SER A 118 1.48 -3.65 -18.38
N ILE A 119 1.21 -4.92 -18.07
CA ILE A 119 2.28 -5.87 -17.78
C ILE A 119 3.18 -6.07 -19.00
N GLU A 120 2.59 -6.11 -20.21
CA GLU A 120 3.33 -6.24 -21.47
C GLU A 120 4.29 -5.07 -21.74
N MET A 121 3.88 -3.84 -21.37
CA MET A 121 4.74 -2.66 -21.49
C MET A 121 5.79 -2.58 -20.37
N GLY A 122 5.71 -3.45 -19.37
CA GLY A 122 6.61 -3.48 -18.22
C GLY A 122 6.49 -2.25 -17.31
N LEU A 123 5.47 -1.41 -17.47
CA LEU A 123 5.26 -0.19 -16.68
C LEU A 123 3.78 -0.09 -16.30
N LEU A 124 3.52 0.09 -15.01
CA LEU A 124 2.19 0.32 -14.48
C LEU A 124 2.18 1.57 -13.62
N GLN A 125 1.09 2.34 -13.69
CA GLN A 125 0.89 3.56 -12.93
C GLN A 125 -0.35 3.46 -12.05
N TYR A 126 -0.20 3.88 -10.79
CA TYR A 126 -1.30 3.96 -9.83
C TYR A 126 -1.34 5.33 -9.17
N GLY A 127 -2.55 5.76 -8.82
CA GLY A 127 -2.79 6.77 -7.81
C GLY A 127 -2.87 6.10 -6.44
N PHE A 128 -2.42 6.79 -5.40
CA PHE A 128 -2.57 6.32 -4.04
C PHE A 128 -2.98 7.44 -3.09
N THR A 129 -3.68 7.06 -2.03
CA THR A 129 -3.93 7.93 -0.88
C THR A 129 -3.89 7.12 0.41
N ILE A 130 -3.27 7.69 1.45
CA ILE A 130 -3.23 7.12 2.78
C ILE A 130 -3.95 8.04 3.75
N PHE A 131 -4.89 7.48 4.50
CA PHE A 131 -5.66 8.16 5.53
C PHE A 131 -5.39 7.57 6.90
N SER A 132 -5.61 8.36 7.95
CA SER A 132 -5.91 7.79 9.26
C SER A 132 -7.35 7.28 9.29
N ALA A 133 -7.56 6.15 9.97
CA ALA A 133 -8.87 5.79 10.48
C ALA A 133 -9.37 6.93 11.37
N ALA A 134 -10.67 7.20 11.30
CA ALA A 134 -11.28 8.36 11.93
C ALA A 134 -10.79 8.53 13.38
N GLY A 135 -9.94 9.53 13.62
CA GLY A 135 -9.26 9.67 14.92
C GLY A 135 -10.19 10.15 16.02
N LYS A 136 -9.65 10.65 17.14
CA LYS A 136 -10.42 11.13 18.32
C LYS A 136 -11.57 12.12 18.04
N GLN A 137 -11.64 12.72 16.85
CA GLN A 137 -12.71 13.64 16.41
C GLN A 137 -13.66 13.03 15.35
N ASN A 138 -13.61 11.72 15.12
CA ASN A 138 -14.43 11.01 14.14
C ASN A 138 -14.26 11.52 12.70
N LYS A 139 -13.08 12.05 12.36
CA LYS A 139 -12.72 12.51 11.02
C LYS A 139 -11.53 11.72 10.50
N THR A 140 -11.68 11.16 9.30
CA THR A 140 -10.56 10.62 8.52
C THR A 140 -9.71 11.77 8.02
N GLU A 141 -8.40 11.70 8.24
CA GLU A 141 -7.45 12.70 7.75
C GLU A 141 -6.58 12.10 6.66
N GLU A 142 -6.51 12.74 5.49
CA GLU A 142 -5.53 12.38 4.47
C GLU A 142 -4.13 12.76 4.97
N ILE A 143 -3.20 11.81 4.88
CA ILE A 143 -1.83 11.96 5.38
C ILE A 143 -0.87 12.23 4.23
N ILE A 144 -0.92 11.36 3.21
CA ILE A 144 -0.09 11.44 2.01
C ILE A 144 -0.86 10.88 0.82
N SER A 145 -0.69 11.51 -0.35
CA SER A 145 -1.24 11.05 -1.63
C SER A 145 -0.27 11.31 -2.76
N GLY A 146 -0.49 10.68 -3.90
CA GLY A 146 0.26 10.94 -5.12
C GLY A 146 0.09 9.83 -6.15
N GLU A 147 1.03 9.78 -7.09
CA GLU A 147 1.05 8.78 -8.16
C GLU A 147 2.41 8.07 -8.19
N LEU A 148 2.37 6.75 -8.29
CA LEU A 148 3.54 5.90 -8.38
C LEU A 148 3.55 5.17 -9.73
N SER A 149 4.73 5.00 -10.31
CA SER A 149 4.95 4.11 -11.44
C SER A 149 5.94 3.02 -11.07
N ILE A 150 5.56 1.77 -11.33
CA ILE A 150 6.39 0.59 -11.10
C ILE A 150 6.78 0.00 -12.45
N VAL A 151 8.08 -0.27 -12.62
CA VAL A 151 8.60 -1.09 -13.71
C VAL A 151 8.58 -2.54 -13.26
N ILE A 152 7.84 -3.39 -13.96
CA ILE A 152 7.71 -4.81 -13.63
C ILE A 152 9.02 -5.52 -13.96
N GLN A 153 9.48 -6.36 -13.05
CA GLN A 153 10.63 -7.23 -13.30
C GLN A 153 10.11 -8.61 -13.71
N THR A 154 10.44 -9.02 -14.93
CA THR A 154 10.18 -10.37 -15.48
C THR A 154 11.26 -11.36 -15.06
#